data_AF-A0A7C2NU04-F1
#
_entry.id   AF-A0A7C2NU04-F1
#
_cell.length_a   1.000
_cell.length_b   1.000
_cell.length_c   1.000
_cell.angle_alpha   90.00
_cell.angle_beta   90.00
_cell.angle_gamma   90.00
#
_symmetry.space_group_name_H-M   'P 1'
#
loop_
_entity.id
_entity.type
_entity.pdbx_description
1 polymer ?
#
loop_
_entity_poly.entity_id
_entity_poly.type
_entity_poly.pdbx_seq_one_letter_code
_entity_poly.pdbx_strand_id
1 'polypeptide(L)'
;MMRPAVALVLLALGALVLQGTLAALVPPALLPDLALLLTVTVAVAAPATWALLLAAGLGFGADVLSGTLMGQLALLRLLAFATTRFVHAQFHLERAIPLASFCFALALLDALGLAALSRLFLGASPLGLEAVPTALARAALVAALAPGAHRLVSGVLASLYEGDGRRREVRFDTRRPVI
;
A
#
# COMPACT_ATOMS: atom_id res chain seq x y z
N MET A 1 5.30 -15.21 -13.86
CA MET A 1 4.94 -14.95 -12.45
C MET A 1 6.01 -14.23 -11.63
N MET A 2 7.33 -14.45 -11.83
CA MET A 2 8.36 -13.72 -11.05
C MET A 2 8.42 -12.21 -11.32
N ARG A 3 8.16 -11.79 -12.57
CA ARG A 3 8.21 -10.37 -12.99
C ARG A 3 7.33 -9.41 -12.19
N PRO A 4 6.01 -9.66 -12.01
CA PRO A 4 5.16 -8.77 -11.21
C PRO A 4 5.58 -8.72 -9.75
N ALA A 5 6.04 -9.84 -9.17
CA ALA A 5 6.54 -9.86 -7.81
C ALA A 5 7.77 -8.95 -7.64
N VAL A 6 8.74 -9.05 -8.55
CA VAL A 6 9.94 -8.19 -8.54
C VAL A 6 9.56 -6.71 -8.68
N ALA A 7 8.65 -6.37 -9.60
CA ALA A 7 8.20 -5.00 -9.77
C ALA A 7 7.50 -4.44 -8.52
N LEU A 8 6.66 -5.24 -7.87
CA LEU A 8 6.00 -4.88 -6.61
C LEU A 8 7.01 -4.66 -5.48
N VAL A 9 8.03 -5.51 -5.39
CA VAL A 9 9.13 -5.34 -4.42
C VAL A 9 9.92 -4.06 -4.69
N LEU A 10 10.26 -3.78 -5.96
CA LEU A 10 10.96 -2.54 -6.32
C LEU A 10 10.12 -1.29 -6.01
N LEU A 11 8.81 -1.34 -6.26
CA LEU A 11 7.89 -0.26 -5.87
C LEU A 11 7.84 -0.08 -4.36
N ALA A 12 7.79 -1.17 -3.59
CA ALA A 12 7.80 -1.13 -2.13
C ALA A 12 9.09 -0.52 -1.59
N LEU A 13 10.25 -0.95 -2.08
CA LEU A 13 11.55 -0.38 -1.70
C LEU A 13 11.65 1.10 -2.09
N GLY A 14 11.23 1.45 -3.31
CA GLY A 14 11.20 2.83 -3.77
C GLY A 14 10.29 3.71 -2.90
N ALA A 15 9.13 3.21 -2.51
CA ALA A 15 8.21 3.91 -1.61
C ALA A 15 8.82 4.13 -0.22
N LEU A 16 9.51 3.14 0.36
CA LEU A 16 10.18 3.28 1.65
C LEU A 16 11.34 4.30 1.60
N VAL A 17 12.17 4.24 0.57
CA VAL A 17 13.27 5.21 0.36
C VAL A 17 12.72 6.62 0.16
N LEU A 18 11.68 6.76 -0.66
CA LEU A 18 11.03 8.04 -0.89
C LEU A 18 10.39 8.58 0.40
N GLN A 19 9.73 7.72 1.18
CA GLN A 19 9.14 8.14 2.44
C GLN A 19 10.21 8.59 3.44
N GLY A 20 11.32 7.87 3.55
CA GLY A 20 12.44 8.23 4.43
C GLY A 20 13.11 9.54 4.02
N THR A 21 13.31 9.77 2.71
CA THR A 21 13.88 11.02 2.20
C THR A 21 12.92 12.20 2.38
N LEU A 22 11.63 12.02 2.11
CA LEU A 22 10.62 13.06 2.35
C LEU A 22 10.49 13.39 3.84
N ALA A 23 10.62 12.40 4.73
CA ALA A 23 10.54 12.62 6.17
C ALA A 23 11.64 13.57 6.70
N ALA A 24 12.77 13.66 6.00
CA ALA A 24 13.85 14.58 6.36
C ALA A 24 13.64 16.02 5.82
N LEU A 25 12.78 16.20 4.81
CA LEU A 25 12.63 17.46 4.07
C LEU A 25 11.28 18.15 4.30
N VAL A 26 10.24 17.37 4.57
CA VAL A 26 8.85 17.82 4.59
C VAL A 26 8.32 17.83 6.03
N PRO A 27 7.56 18.86 6.44
CA PRO A 27 6.90 18.87 7.74
C PRO A 27 6.05 17.61 7.96
N PRO A 28 5.98 17.05 9.17
CA PRO A 28 5.26 15.80 9.44
C PRO A 28 3.77 15.81 9.01
N ALA A 29 3.12 16.97 9.04
CA ALA A 29 1.74 17.15 8.59
C ALA A 29 1.53 16.97 7.08
N LEU A 30 2.58 17.15 6.28
CA LEU A 30 2.55 17.06 4.81
C LEU A 30 3.23 15.79 4.29
N LEU A 31 3.65 14.88 5.18
CA LEU A 31 4.28 13.63 4.79
C LEU A 31 3.19 12.56 4.50
N PRO A 32 3.00 12.13 3.25
CA PRO A 32 2.03 11.08 2.95
C PRO A 32 2.52 9.73 3.45
N ASP A 33 1.57 8.87 3.84
CA ASP A 33 1.87 7.47 4.15
C ASP A 33 1.97 6.65 2.85
N LEU A 34 3.16 6.60 2.27
CA LEU A 34 3.40 5.87 1.02
C LEU A 34 3.26 4.35 1.22
N ALA A 35 3.63 3.84 2.39
CA ALA A 35 3.44 2.42 2.70
C ALA A 35 1.94 2.04 2.73
N LEU A 36 1.09 2.90 3.29
CA LEU A 36 -0.36 2.66 3.37
C LEU A 36 -0.96 2.73 1.97
N LEU A 37 -0.61 3.78 1.22
CA LEU A 37 -1.03 3.96 -0.17
C LEU A 37 -0.67 2.75 -1.02
N LEU A 38 0.57 2.27 -0.95
CA LEU A 38 0.99 1.11 -1.71
C LEU A 38 0.25 -0.16 -1.25
N THR A 39 0.04 -0.32 0.05
CA THR A 39 -0.70 -1.47 0.61
C THR A 39 -2.13 -1.52 0.07
N VAL A 40 -2.86 -0.41 0.12
CA VAL A 40 -4.25 -0.34 -0.38
C VAL A 40 -4.31 -0.54 -1.89
N THR A 41 -3.46 0.15 -2.64
CA THR A 41 -3.49 0.10 -4.11
C THR A 41 -3.10 -1.26 -4.66
N VAL A 42 -2.11 -1.94 -4.06
CA VAL A 42 -1.73 -3.32 -4.40
C VAL A 42 -2.80 -4.30 -3.93
N ALA A 43 -3.45 -4.07 -2.78
CA ALA A 43 -4.57 -4.89 -2.33
C ALA A 43 -5.77 -4.82 -3.27
N VAL A 44 -5.99 -3.70 -3.97
CA VAL A 44 -7.02 -3.60 -5.01
C VAL A 44 -6.55 -4.23 -6.33
N ALA A 45 -5.31 -3.98 -6.76
CA ALA A 45 -4.88 -4.28 -8.13
C ALA A 45 -4.20 -5.66 -8.34
N ALA A 46 -3.62 -6.26 -7.30
CA ALA A 46 -2.82 -7.48 -7.42
C ALA A 46 -3.55 -8.73 -6.87
N PRO A 47 -3.04 -9.95 -7.11
CA PRO A 47 -3.52 -11.15 -6.42
C PRO A 47 -3.33 -11.07 -4.89
N ALA A 48 -4.25 -11.69 -4.13
CA ALA A 48 -4.28 -11.62 -2.66
C ALA A 48 -2.95 -12.04 -2.00
N THR A 49 -2.33 -13.12 -2.49
CA THR A 49 -1.07 -13.64 -1.96
C THR A 49 0.06 -12.61 -2.03
N TRP A 50 0.24 -11.98 -3.19
CA TRP A 50 1.30 -10.98 -3.38
C TRP A 50 1.04 -9.70 -2.61
N ALA A 51 -0.21 -9.26 -2.58
CA ALA A 51 -0.61 -8.09 -1.82
C ALA A 51 -0.42 -8.30 -0.30
N LEU A 52 -0.73 -9.48 0.23
CA LEU A 52 -0.51 -9.83 1.63
C LEU A 52 0.98 -9.82 1.98
N LEU A 53 1.81 -10.48 1.17
CA LEU A 53 3.27 -10.52 1.38
C LEU A 53 3.88 -9.11 1.33
N LEU A 54 3.44 -8.28 0.38
CA LEU A 54 3.90 -6.91 0.27
C LEU A 54 3.47 -6.05 1.45
N ALA A 55 2.22 -6.19 1.92
CA ALA A 55 1.74 -5.47 3.09
C ALA A 55 2.56 -5.82 4.36
N ALA A 56 2.79 -7.11 4.59
CA ALA A 56 3.62 -7.59 5.69
C ALA A 56 5.06 -7.07 5.58
N GLY A 57 5.67 -7.21 4.39
CA GLY A 57 7.05 -6.78 4.12
C GLY A 57 7.25 -5.27 4.25
N LEU A 58 6.30 -4.46 3.76
CA LEU A 58 6.33 -3.01 3.92
C LEU A 58 6.23 -2.59 5.38
N GLY A 59 5.28 -3.16 6.11
CA GLY A 59 5.10 -2.80 7.51
C GLY A 59 6.32 -3.21 8.36
N PHE A 60 6.84 -4.42 8.15
CA PHE A 60 8.06 -4.87 8.83
C PHE A 60 9.28 -4.03 8.45
N GLY A 61 9.45 -3.70 7.17
CA GLY A 61 10.52 -2.82 6.70
C GLY A 61 10.41 -1.42 7.30
N ALA A 62 9.20 -0.88 7.41
CA ALA A 62 8.96 0.40 8.05
C ALA A 62 9.27 0.34 9.56
N ASP A 63 8.93 -0.74 10.25
CA ASP A 63 9.30 -0.93 11.66
C ASP A 63 10.82 -0.89 11.86
N VAL A 64 11.57 -1.63 11.02
CA VAL A 64 13.05 -1.67 11.07
C VAL A 64 13.66 -0.30 10.80
N LEU A 65 13.15 0.45 9.81
CA LEU A 65 13.72 1.74 9.41
C LEU A 65 13.37 2.88 10.36
N SER A 66 12.19 2.84 10.98
CA SER A 66 11.72 3.89 11.89
C SER A 66 12.15 3.69 13.34
N GLY A 67 12.63 2.49 13.70
CA GLY A 67 12.98 2.15 15.07
C GLY A 67 11.75 2.03 15.98
N THR A 68 10.55 1.89 15.42
CA THR A 68 9.33 1.62 16.18
C THR A 68 9.32 0.21 16.75
N LEU A 69 8.33 -0.08 17.59
CA LEU A 69 8.13 -1.44 18.12
C LEU A 69 7.97 -2.42 16.96
N MET A 70 8.86 -3.42 16.88
CA MET A 70 8.84 -4.42 15.82
C MET A 70 7.47 -5.09 15.73
N GLY A 71 6.86 -5.05 14.55
CA GLY A 71 5.58 -5.68 14.27
C GLY A 71 4.38 -4.75 14.41
N GLN A 72 4.53 -3.52 14.94
CA GLN A 72 3.44 -2.57 15.07
C GLN A 72 2.93 -2.10 13.71
N LEU A 73 3.81 -1.63 12.84
CA LEU A 73 3.44 -1.21 11.49
C LEU A 73 3.10 -2.43 10.63
N ALA A 74 3.80 -3.55 10.78
CA ALA A 74 3.43 -4.81 10.11
C ALA A 74 1.97 -5.21 10.39
N LEU A 75 1.55 -5.18 11.66
CA LEU A 75 0.17 -5.48 12.06
C LEU A 75 -0.82 -4.51 11.43
N LEU A 76 -0.55 -3.21 11.49
CA LEU A 76 -1.43 -2.19 10.91
C LEU A 76 -1.55 -2.36 9.38
N ARG A 77 -0.47 -2.69 8.68
CA ARG A 77 -0.52 -2.94 7.22
C ARG A 77 -1.29 -4.22 6.87
N LEU A 78 -1.18 -5.27 7.69
CA LEU A 78 -1.98 -6.48 7.52
C LEU A 78 -3.47 -6.21 7.72
N LEU A 79 -3.83 -5.43 8.74
CA LEU A 79 -5.22 -4.99 8.97
C LEU A 79 -5.72 -4.10 7.84
N ALA A 80 -4.90 -3.17 7.36
CA ALA A 80 -5.21 -2.33 6.19
C ALA A 80 -5.44 -3.18 4.93
N PHE A 81 -4.63 -4.19 4.69
CA PHE A 81 -4.84 -5.15 3.60
C PHE A 81 -6.17 -5.89 3.74
N ALA A 82 -6.45 -6.47 4.91
CA ALA A 82 -7.66 -7.25 5.16
C ALA A 82 -8.93 -6.41 5.00
N THR A 83 -8.93 -5.21 5.59
CA THR A 83 -10.04 -4.25 5.47
C THR A 83 -10.22 -3.79 4.04
N THR A 84 -9.14 -3.48 3.32
CA THR A 84 -9.21 -3.11 1.89
C THR A 84 -9.84 -4.22 1.06
N ARG A 85 -9.43 -5.48 1.25
CA ARG A 85 -10.00 -6.62 0.52
C ARG A 85 -11.48 -6.81 0.81
N PHE A 86 -11.85 -6.75 2.08
CA PHE A 86 -13.24 -6.88 2.49
C PHE A 86 -14.11 -5.78 1.88
N VAL A 87 -13.70 -4.51 1.98
CA VAL A 87 -14.44 -3.38 1.44
C VAL A 87 -14.44 -3.38 -0.09
N HIS A 88 -13.33 -3.75 -0.73
CA HIS A 88 -13.25 -3.87 -2.19
C HIS A 88 -14.25 -4.87 -2.75
N ALA A 89 -14.44 -6.02 -2.07
CA ALA A 89 -15.43 -7.01 -2.46
C ALA A 89 -16.89 -6.51 -2.38
N GLN A 90 -17.16 -5.47 -1.58
CA GLN A 90 -18.50 -4.92 -1.38
C GLN A 90 -18.77 -3.63 -2.20
N PHE A 91 -17.77 -2.75 -2.32
CA PHE A 91 -17.96 -1.37 -2.78
C PHE A 91 -17.24 -1.00 -4.09
N HIS A 92 -16.58 -1.95 -4.77
CA HIS A 92 -15.82 -1.69 -6.02
C HIS A 92 -14.88 -0.48 -5.90
N LEU A 93 -13.84 -0.60 -5.07
CA LEU A 93 -12.87 0.46 -4.77
C LEU A 93 -11.96 0.90 -5.95
N GLU A 94 -12.25 0.49 -7.18
CA GLU A 94 -11.47 0.89 -8.37
C GLU A 94 -11.75 2.33 -8.80
N ARG A 95 -12.91 2.87 -8.40
CA ARG A 95 -13.31 4.24 -8.73
C ARG A 95 -12.58 5.23 -7.82
N ALA A 96 -12.15 6.36 -8.41
CA ALA A 96 -11.35 7.37 -7.72
C ALA A 96 -11.99 7.91 -6.43
N ILE A 97 -13.30 8.22 -6.47
CA ILE A 97 -14.00 8.81 -5.31
C ILE A 97 -14.13 7.80 -4.15
N PRO A 98 -14.67 6.57 -4.35
CA PRO A 98 -14.69 5.54 -3.31
C PRO A 98 -13.31 5.18 -2.76
N LEU A 99 -12.29 5.13 -3.63
CA LEU A 99 -10.93 4.83 -3.19
C LEU A 99 -10.38 5.94 -2.29
N ALA A 100 -10.53 7.20 -2.69
CA ALA A 100 -10.05 8.35 -1.91
C ALA A 100 -10.74 8.43 -0.55
N SER A 101 -12.07 8.28 -0.50
CA SER A 101 -12.81 8.30 0.77
C SER A 101 -12.44 7.13 1.69
N PHE A 102 -12.25 5.94 1.12
CA PHE A 102 -11.76 4.79 1.88
C PHE A 102 -10.35 5.01 2.42
N CYS A 103 -9.42 5.49 1.60
CA CYS A 103 -8.06 5.82 2.02
C CYS A 103 -8.02 6.90 3.11
N PHE A 104 -8.91 7.90 3.03
CA PHE A 104 -9.04 8.91 4.10
C PHE A 104 -9.41 8.25 5.44
N ALA A 105 -10.49 7.46 5.45
CA ALA A 105 -10.95 6.78 6.66
C ALA A 105 -9.89 5.81 7.20
N LEU A 106 -9.26 5.05 6.31
CA LEU A 106 -8.24 4.08 6.70
C LEU A 106 -6.98 4.74 7.25
N ALA A 107 -6.55 5.89 6.71
CA ALA A 107 -5.42 6.65 7.24
C ALA A 107 -5.68 7.19 8.65
N LEU A 108 -6.92 7.61 8.93
CA LEU A 108 -7.32 8.00 10.29
C LEU A 108 -7.32 6.80 11.24
N LEU A 109 -7.87 5.67 10.82
CA LEU A 109 -7.84 4.43 11.61
C LEU A 109 -6.42 3.94 11.86
N ASP A 110 -5.53 4.08 10.89
CA ASP A 110 -4.12 3.74 11.03
C ASP A 110 -3.41 4.63 12.06
N ALA A 111 -3.64 5.95 12.01
CA ALA A 111 -3.10 6.89 13.01
C ALA A 111 -3.63 6.59 14.43
N LEU A 112 -4.92 6.29 14.56
CA LEU A 112 -5.53 5.88 15.83
C LEU A 112 -4.99 4.54 16.32
N GLY A 113 -4.85 3.57 15.42
CA GLY A 113 -4.30 2.25 15.70
C GLY A 113 -2.84 2.34 16.17
N LEU A 114 -2.04 3.17 15.51
CA LEU A 114 -0.67 3.44 15.90
C LEU A 114 -0.62 4.05 17.31
N ALA A 115 -1.42 5.08 17.59
CA ALA A 115 -1.47 5.68 18.91
C ALA A 115 -1.94 4.71 20.00
N ALA A 116 -2.97 3.90 19.71
CA ALA A 116 -3.49 2.91 20.65
C ALA A 116 -2.45 1.83 20.98
N LEU A 117 -1.75 1.31 19.96
CA LEU A 117 -0.68 0.32 20.14
C LEU A 117 0.51 0.93 20.88
N SER A 118 0.94 2.15 20.53
CA SER A 118 2.02 2.84 21.24
C SER A 118 1.66 3.09 22.71
N ARG A 119 0.41 3.45 23.01
CA ARG A 119 -0.07 3.58 24.39
C ARG A 119 -0.04 2.24 25.12
N LEU A 120 -0.52 1.17 24.48
CA LEU A 120 -0.61 -0.16 25.09
C LEU A 120 0.78 -0.72 25.43
N PHE A 121 1.76 -0.58 24.53
CA PHE A 121 3.07 -1.21 24.70
C PHE A 121 4.14 -0.29 25.31
N LEU A 122 4.09 1.02 25.06
CA LEU A 122 5.11 1.96 25.52
C LEU A 122 4.62 2.87 26.66
N GLY A 123 3.36 2.74 27.07
CA GLY A 123 2.76 3.63 28.07
C GLY A 123 2.69 5.09 27.62
N ALA A 124 2.74 5.34 26.30
CA ALA A 124 2.74 6.68 25.74
C ALA A 124 1.48 7.47 26.15
N SER A 125 1.64 8.77 26.38
CA SER A 125 0.55 9.71 26.67
C SER A 125 -0.52 9.65 25.57
N PRO A 126 -1.83 9.85 25.87
CA PRO A 126 -2.87 9.93 24.85
C PRO A 126 -2.50 10.93 23.75
N LEU A 127 -3.03 10.68 22.54
CA LEU A 127 -2.95 11.64 21.44
C LEU A 127 -3.38 13.01 21.96
N GLY A 128 -2.43 13.93 22.07
CA GLY A 128 -2.74 15.31 22.37
C GLY A 128 -3.68 15.84 21.30
N LEU A 129 -4.59 16.74 21.68
CA LEU A 129 -5.51 17.38 20.72
C LEU A 129 -4.75 18.06 19.58
N GLU A 130 -3.48 18.43 19.82
CA GLU A 130 -2.55 18.98 18.84
C GLU A 130 -2.17 18.02 17.70
N ALA A 131 -2.28 16.70 17.91
CA ALA A 131 -1.98 15.69 16.90
C ALA A 131 -3.13 15.47 15.91
N VAL A 132 -4.36 15.84 16.28
CA VAL A 132 -5.57 15.70 15.46
C VAL A 132 -5.47 16.43 14.11
N PRO A 133 -5.11 17.73 14.05
CA PRO A 133 -5.00 18.43 12.76
C PRO A 133 -3.93 17.81 11.86
N THR A 134 -2.81 17.37 12.42
CA THR A 134 -1.74 16.69 11.69
C THR A 134 -2.22 15.37 11.09
N ALA A 135 -2.98 14.56 11.85
CA ALA A 135 -3.55 13.31 11.37
C ALA A 135 -4.58 13.55 10.26
N LEU A 136 -5.44 14.56 10.40
CA LEU A 136 -6.42 14.95 9.38
C LEU A 136 -5.74 15.42 8.09
N ALA A 137 -4.71 16.26 8.19
CA ALA A 137 -3.96 16.75 7.04
C ALA A 137 -3.29 15.59 6.27
N ARG A 138 -2.63 14.67 6.99
CA ARG A 138 -2.01 13.48 6.40
C ARG A 138 -3.05 12.55 5.76
N ALA A 139 -4.19 12.33 6.42
CA ALA A 139 -5.27 11.51 5.85
C ALA A 139 -5.85 12.14 4.58
N ALA A 140 -6.04 13.46 4.54
CA ALA A 140 -6.48 14.18 3.35
C ALA A 140 -5.46 14.06 2.21
N LEU A 141 -4.17 14.17 2.51
CA LEU A 141 -3.11 14.03 1.52
C LEU A 141 -3.06 12.60 0.95
N VAL A 142 -3.14 11.58 1.81
CA VAL A 142 -3.23 10.17 1.39
C VAL A 142 -4.44 9.95 0.49
N ALA A 143 -5.61 10.46 0.88
CA ALA A 143 -6.83 10.36 0.09
C ALA A 143 -6.69 11.01 -1.30
N ALA A 144 -6.09 12.20 -1.37
CA ALA A 144 -5.87 12.92 -2.61
C ALA A 144 -4.91 12.18 -3.56
N LEU A 145 -3.88 11.52 -3.02
CA LEU A 145 -2.88 10.78 -3.80
C LEU A 145 -3.35 9.37 -4.21
N ALA A 146 -4.35 8.81 -3.52
CA ALA A 146 -4.78 7.42 -3.72
C ALA A 146 -5.17 7.06 -5.17
N PRO A 147 -5.95 7.87 -5.91
CA PRO A 147 -6.30 7.55 -7.29
C PRO A 147 -5.08 7.54 -8.22
N GLY A 148 -4.12 8.45 -8.01
CA GLY A 148 -2.89 8.53 -8.79
C GLY A 148 -1.99 7.32 -8.52
N ALA A 149 -1.81 6.97 -7.25
CA ALA A 149 -1.06 5.78 -6.85
C ALA A 149 -1.70 4.50 -7.41
N HIS A 150 -3.03 4.39 -7.38
CA HIS A 150 -3.72 3.22 -7.94
C HIS A 150 -3.47 3.09 -9.45
N ARG A 151 -3.59 4.17 -10.23
CA ARG A 151 -3.31 4.17 -11.66
C ARG A 151 -1.87 3.77 -11.98
N LEU A 152 -0.92 4.22 -11.17
CA LEU A 152 0.49 3.85 -11.35
C LEU A 152 0.70 2.36 -11.11
N VAL A 153 0.18 1.83 -10.00
CA VAL A 153 0.32 0.40 -9.65
C VAL A 153 -0.39 -0.49 -10.68
N SER A 154 -1.64 -0.15 -11.04
CA SER A 154 -2.41 -0.92 -12.02
C SER A 154 -1.78 -0.85 -13.41
N GLY A 155 -1.25 0.31 -13.83
CA GLY A 155 -0.51 0.46 -15.09
C GLY A 155 0.77 -0.37 -15.13
N VAL A 156 1.57 -0.36 -14.05
CA VAL A 156 2.77 -1.21 -13.95
C VAL A 156 2.38 -2.69 -14.05
N LEU A 157 1.38 -3.14 -13.30
CA LEU A 157 0.93 -4.53 -13.34
C LEU A 157 0.39 -4.93 -14.73
N ALA A 158 -0.45 -4.09 -15.34
CA ALA A 158 -0.98 -4.32 -16.68
C ALA A 158 0.13 -4.49 -17.73
N SER A 159 1.12 -3.59 -17.72
CA SER A 159 2.27 -3.66 -18.64
C SER A 159 3.07 -4.97 -18.53
N LEU A 160 3.15 -5.53 -17.32
CA LEU A 160 3.86 -6.79 -17.07
C LEU A 160 3.05 -8.01 -17.51
N TYR A 161 1.73 -7.96 -17.39
CA TYR A 161 0.84 -9.04 -17.83
C TYR A 161 0.72 -9.10 -19.36
N GLU A 162 0.63 -7.95 -20.04
CA GLU A 162 0.60 -7.89 -21.51
C GLU A 162 1.85 -8.52 -22.15
N GLY A 163 3.02 -8.28 -21.55
CA GLY A 163 4.29 -8.87 -21.99
C GLY A 163 4.36 -10.39 -21.84
N ASP A 164 3.63 -10.97 -20.89
CA ASP A 164 3.55 -12.42 -20.68
C ASP A 164 2.54 -13.06 -21.65
N GLY A 165 1.46 -12.36 -22.03
CA GLY A 165 0.47 -12.80 -23.02
C GLY A 165 1.05 -12.95 -24.42
N ARG A 166 1.76 -11.92 -24.91
CA ARG A 166 2.42 -11.96 -26.24
C ARG A 166 3.44 -13.08 -26.39
N ARG A 167 4.13 -13.47 -25.30
CA ARG A 167 5.10 -14.59 -25.34
C ARG A 167 4.43 -15.96 -25.44
N ARG A 168 3.18 -16.10 -25.00
CA ARG A 168 2.44 -17.36 -25.09
C ARG A 168 1.86 -17.61 -26.48
N GLU A 169 1.38 -16.57 -27.16
CA GLU A 169 0.80 -16.70 -28.51
C GLU A 169 1.84 -17.09 -29.58
N VAL A 170 3.10 -16.66 -29.45
CA VAL A 170 4.18 -17.04 -30.40
C VAL A 170 4.56 -18.53 -30.30
N ARG A 171 4.10 -19.27 -29.29
CA ARG A 171 4.54 -20.66 -29.03
C ARG A 171 3.62 -21.75 -29.57
N PHE A 172 2.59 -21.41 -30.35
CA PHE A 172 1.66 -22.39 -30.93
C PHE A 172 1.60 -22.31 -32.46
N ASP A 173 2.70 -22.62 -33.15
CA ASP A 173 2.58 -23.13 -34.53
C ASP A 173 3.82 -23.93 -34.98
N THR A 174 4.04 -25.13 -34.42
CA THR A 174 5.10 -26.04 -34.92
C THR A 174 4.68 -27.50 -35.08
N ARG A 175 3.40 -27.84 -35.00
CA ARG A 175 2.95 -29.20 -35.36
C ARG A 175 1.61 -29.19 -36.07
N ARG A 176 1.63 -28.83 -37.36
CA ARG A 176 0.75 -29.51 -38.32
C ARG A 176 1.41 -30.83 -38.71
N PRO A 177 0.90 -32.00 -38.28
CA PRO A 177 1.21 -33.22 -39.01
C PRO A 177 0.63 -33.06 -40.42
N VAL A 178 1.51 -33.06 -41.41
CA VAL A 178 1.15 -33.29 -42.80
C VAL A 178 0.75 -34.77 -42.89
N ILE A 179 -0.54 -34.97 -43.15
CA ILE A 179 -1.23 -36.11 -43.79
C ILE A 179 -0.72 -37.51 -43.44
#